data_AF-A0A679FRL4-F1
#
_entry.id   AF-A0A679FRL4-F1
#
_cell.length_a   1.000
_cell.length_b   1.000
_cell.length_c   1.000
_cell.angle_alpha   90.00
_cell.angle_beta   90.00
_cell.angle_gamma   90.00
#
_symmetry.space_group_name_H-M   'P 1'
#
loop_
_entity.id
_entity.type
_entity.pdbx_description
1 polymer ?
#
loop_
_entity_poly.entity_id
_entity_poly.type
_entity_poly.pdbx_seq_one_letter_code
_entity_poly.pdbx_strand_id
1 'polypeptide(L)'
;MIRILSSPASIGITDSLSLPPAEQRIADALVSSPVLYTYPNEQQLRFEIALRARIVQAAVDLAKSRARFAIFRFSRCNSQFWERDERGGFQLRPGVPPSKAIGDIFINSELYAFECATAIVIVFYKAVLDTIDTSAFDRLFDRLLLYDWHTDRDLGIQTKKSKHFLPGDCLYFKNPEFDPATPQWQGENTIYLGDGLFYGHGIGIQTEDGIIAALNRKRKRGATKSAYLLSEITQVNFAYLSQFSRPLDGFRFPLRSSFIAGTLGSAAFLRR
;
A
#
# COMPACT_ATOMS: atom_id res chain seq x y z
N MET A 1 7.83 -14.45 -11.76
CA MET A 1 7.80 -15.92 -11.48
C MET A 1 7.54 -16.11 -9.99
N ILE A 2 6.70 -17.09 -9.62
CA ILE A 2 6.40 -17.39 -8.21
C ILE A 2 6.95 -18.78 -7.87
N ARG A 3 7.54 -18.91 -6.68
CA ARG A 3 8.00 -20.18 -6.08
C ARG A 3 7.36 -20.35 -4.70
N ILE A 4 6.77 -21.51 -4.43
CA ILE A 4 6.18 -21.87 -3.13
C ILE A 4 6.95 -23.07 -2.58
N LEU A 5 7.51 -22.96 -1.36
CA LEU A 5 8.45 -23.95 -0.80
C LEU A 5 7.78 -25.19 -0.20
N SER A 6 6.67 -25.02 0.51
CA SER A 6 5.87 -26.10 1.10
C SER A 6 4.55 -26.21 0.34
N SER A 7 4.58 -26.88 -0.81
CA SER A 7 3.35 -27.35 -1.44
C SER A 7 3.06 -28.75 -0.90
N PRO A 8 1.87 -29.04 -0.36
CA PRO A 8 1.41 -30.42 -0.33
C PRO A 8 1.57 -31.00 -1.74
N ALA A 9 1.96 -32.27 -1.84
CA ALA A 9 1.89 -32.99 -3.11
C ALA A 9 0.45 -32.85 -3.61
N SER A 10 0.28 -32.23 -4.78
CA SER A 10 -0.89 -31.46 -5.23
C SER A 10 -0.89 -30.00 -4.73
N ILE A 11 -0.36 -29.09 -5.57
CA ILE A 11 -1.18 -27.91 -5.87
C ILE A 11 -2.54 -28.51 -6.18
N GLY A 12 -3.57 -28.24 -5.36
CA GLY A 12 -4.92 -28.72 -5.59
C GLY A 12 -5.46 -28.06 -6.85
N ILE A 13 -5.00 -28.54 -8.01
CA ILE A 13 -5.43 -28.18 -9.34
C ILE A 13 -6.83 -28.77 -9.48
N THR A 14 -7.83 -28.00 -9.09
CA THR A 14 -9.23 -28.38 -9.22
C THR A 14 -10.02 -27.16 -9.69
N ASP A 15 -10.94 -27.40 -10.61
CA ASP A 15 -11.86 -26.38 -11.11
C ASP A 15 -12.59 -25.70 -9.94
N SER A 16 -12.68 -24.37 -10.03
CA SER A 16 -13.51 -23.45 -9.22
C SER A 16 -13.01 -23.01 -7.84
N LEU A 17 -12.37 -21.83 -7.81
CA LEU A 17 -12.97 -20.56 -7.38
C LEU A 17 -12.12 -19.42 -7.98
N SER A 18 -12.75 -18.48 -8.70
CA SER A 18 -12.05 -17.34 -9.31
C SER A 18 -11.69 -16.32 -8.24
N LEU A 19 -10.44 -15.84 -8.22
CA LEU A 19 -10.06 -14.71 -7.39
C LEU A 19 -10.96 -13.50 -7.68
N PRO A 20 -11.30 -12.69 -6.66
CA PRO A 20 -11.90 -11.39 -6.89
C PRO A 20 -11.10 -10.61 -7.95
N PRO A 21 -11.74 -9.83 -8.85
CA PRO A 21 -11.02 -9.18 -9.95
C PRO A 21 -9.80 -8.35 -9.55
N ALA A 22 -9.85 -7.71 -8.36
CA ALA A 22 -8.72 -6.95 -7.83
C ALA A 22 -7.53 -7.85 -7.46
N GLU A 23 -7.78 -8.97 -6.77
CA GLU A 23 -6.78 -9.96 -6.41
C GLU A 23 -6.22 -10.67 -7.64
N GLN A 24 -7.06 -10.95 -8.64
CA GLN A 24 -6.61 -11.52 -9.91
C GLN A 24 -5.61 -10.61 -10.61
N ARG A 25 -5.82 -9.28 -10.62
CA ARG A 25 -4.84 -8.34 -11.19
C ARG A 25 -3.50 -8.39 -10.48
N ILE A 26 -3.48 -8.57 -9.16
CA ILE A 26 -2.24 -8.74 -8.39
C ILE A 26 -1.55 -10.05 -8.77
N ALA A 27 -2.29 -11.16 -8.83
CA ALA A 27 -1.76 -12.46 -9.23
C ALA A 27 -1.15 -12.40 -10.65
N ASP A 28 -1.86 -11.80 -11.60
CA ASP A 28 -1.38 -11.61 -12.98
C ASP A 28 -0.08 -10.78 -13.02
N ALA A 29 0.03 -9.73 -12.19
CA ALA A 29 1.23 -8.91 -12.08
C ALA A 29 2.41 -9.66 -11.46
N LEU A 30 2.19 -10.43 -10.38
CA LEU A 30 3.21 -11.27 -9.75
C LEU A 30 3.78 -12.32 -10.71
N VAL A 31 2.91 -12.98 -11.46
CA VAL A 31 3.31 -14.03 -12.41
C VAL A 31 4.04 -13.43 -13.62
N SER A 32 3.57 -12.28 -14.13
CA SER A 32 4.18 -11.58 -15.27
C SER A 32 5.48 -10.84 -14.92
N SER A 33 5.75 -10.60 -13.63
CA SER A 33 6.96 -9.90 -13.20
C SER A 33 8.24 -10.72 -13.47
N PRO A 34 9.33 -10.05 -13.90
CA PRO A 34 10.63 -10.70 -14.10
C PRO A 34 11.30 -11.09 -12.77
N VAL A 35 10.84 -10.55 -11.64
CA VAL A 35 11.31 -10.91 -10.30
C VAL A 35 10.78 -12.29 -9.89
N LEU A 36 11.64 -13.06 -9.21
CA LEU A 36 11.26 -14.30 -8.53
C LEU A 36 10.73 -13.98 -7.13
N TYR A 37 9.45 -14.26 -6.88
CA TYR A 37 8.83 -14.16 -5.56
C TYR A 37 8.77 -15.53 -4.91
N THR A 38 9.35 -15.67 -3.72
CA THR A 38 9.39 -16.94 -2.99
C THR A 38 8.55 -16.85 -1.72
N TYR A 39 7.68 -17.85 -1.53
CA TYR A 39 6.77 -17.95 -0.39
C TYR A 39 6.99 -19.29 0.34
N PRO A 40 6.89 -19.34 1.68
CA PRO A 40 7.01 -20.57 2.45
C PRO A 40 5.84 -21.51 2.17
N ASN A 41 4.64 -20.98 2.00
CA ASN A 41 3.42 -21.75 1.76
C ASN A 41 2.42 -20.94 0.92
N GLU A 42 1.35 -21.59 0.49
CA GLU A 42 0.31 -20.95 -0.30
C GLU A 42 -0.39 -19.82 0.48
N GLN A 43 -0.64 -20.01 1.78
CA GLN A 43 -1.29 -19.00 2.62
C GLN A 43 -0.58 -17.65 2.58
N GLN A 44 0.76 -17.61 2.61
CA GLN A 44 1.49 -16.35 2.53
C GLN A 44 1.34 -15.66 1.16
N LEU A 45 1.39 -16.43 0.06
CA LEU A 45 1.13 -15.88 -1.28
C LEU A 45 -0.27 -15.26 -1.37
N ARG A 46 -1.27 -15.97 -0.83
CA ARG A 46 -2.67 -15.52 -0.79
C ARG A 46 -2.81 -14.23 0.01
N PHE A 47 -2.15 -14.17 1.16
CA PHE A 47 -2.14 -13.00 2.01
C PHE A 47 -1.53 -11.78 1.31
N GLU A 48 -0.38 -11.93 0.63
CA GLU A 48 0.23 -10.83 -0.12
C GLU A 48 -0.69 -10.34 -1.25
N ILE A 49 -1.33 -11.26 -1.99
CA ILE A 49 -2.30 -10.91 -3.04
C ILE A 49 -3.46 -10.09 -2.48
N ALA A 50 -4.08 -10.56 -1.40
CA ALA A 50 -5.21 -9.88 -0.75
C ALA A 50 -4.79 -8.51 -0.21
N LEU A 51 -3.67 -8.44 0.52
CA LEU A 51 -3.22 -7.19 1.13
C LEU A 51 -2.88 -6.14 0.07
N ARG A 52 -2.16 -6.51 -1.00
CA ARG A 52 -1.88 -5.60 -2.13
C ARG A 52 -3.15 -5.08 -2.77
N ALA A 53 -4.14 -5.94 -3.00
CA ALA A 53 -5.43 -5.54 -3.55
C ALA A 53 -6.15 -4.54 -2.62
N ARG A 54 -6.08 -4.75 -1.29
CA ARG A 54 -6.62 -3.81 -0.29
C ARG A 54 -5.86 -2.49 -0.22
N ILE A 55 -4.53 -2.49 -0.41
CA ILE A 55 -3.72 -1.25 -0.50
C ILE A 55 -4.18 -0.42 -1.70
N VAL A 56 -4.31 -1.03 -2.88
CA VAL A 56 -4.80 -0.34 -4.08
C VAL A 56 -6.21 0.21 -3.85
N GLN A 57 -7.10 -0.60 -3.27
CA GLN A 57 -8.46 -0.17 -2.97
C GLN A 57 -8.49 1.01 -1.99
N ALA A 58 -7.76 0.95 -0.89
CA ALA A 58 -7.69 2.02 0.10
C ALA A 58 -7.11 3.31 -0.50
N ALA A 59 -6.11 3.22 -1.38
CA ALA A 59 -5.59 4.39 -2.11
C ALA A 59 -6.66 5.04 -2.99
N VAL A 60 -7.43 4.23 -3.74
CA VAL A 60 -8.54 4.71 -4.58
C VAL A 60 -9.67 5.32 -3.74
N ASP A 61 -10.02 4.69 -2.63
CA ASP A 61 -11.07 5.18 -1.73
C ASP A 61 -10.66 6.51 -1.09
N LEU A 62 -9.39 6.63 -0.67
CA LEU A 62 -8.88 7.88 -0.12
C LEU A 62 -8.83 8.98 -1.19
N ALA A 63 -8.49 8.66 -2.43
CA ALA A 63 -8.52 9.58 -3.57
C ALA A 63 -9.93 10.11 -3.87
N LYS A 64 -10.96 9.28 -3.68
CA LYS A 64 -12.37 9.64 -3.90
C LYS A 64 -13.02 10.30 -2.68
N SER A 65 -12.35 10.25 -1.53
CA SER A 65 -12.84 10.84 -0.29
C SER A 65 -12.80 12.37 -0.30
N ARG A 66 -13.32 12.99 0.76
CA ARG A 66 -13.25 14.44 1.00
C ARG A 66 -12.06 14.84 1.86
N ALA A 67 -11.17 13.91 2.20
CA ALA A 67 -9.92 14.21 2.90
C ALA A 67 -9.03 15.09 2.00
N ARG A 68 -8.41 16.11 2.59
CA ARG A 68 -7.62 17.10 1.85
C ARG A 68 -6.15 17.01 2.19
N PHE A 69 -5.31 17.40 1.23
CA PHE A 69 -3.91 17.66 1.54
C PHE A 69 -3.78 18.87 2.46
N ALA A 70 -2.95 18.74 3.50
CA ALA A 70 -2.48 19.86 4.31
C ALA A 70 -1.07 19.59 4.84
N ILE A 71 -0.21 20.61 4.87
CA ILE A 71 1.04 20.54 5.64
C ILE A 71 0.73 20.41 7.13
N PHE A 72 1.68 19.90 7.92
CA PHE A 72 1.52 19.67 9.36
C PHE A 72 0.92 20.84 10.14
N ARG A 73 1.34 22.08 9.86
CA ARG A 73 0.80 23.28 10.51
C ARG A 73 -0.72 23.44 10.35
N PHE A 74 -1.27 22.98 9.23
CA PHE A 74 -2.69 23.09 8.88
C PHE A 74 -3.40 21.73 8.86
N SER A 75 -2.76 20.68 9.38
CA SER A 75 -3.41 19.38 9.49
C SER A 75 -4.62 19.45 10.41
N ARG A 76 -5.59 18.54 10.21
CA ARG A 76 -6.78 18.43 11.05
C ARG A 76 -7.31 17.00 11.01
N CYS A 77 -7.95 16.60 12.09
CA CYS A 77 -8.51 15.28 12.27
C CYS A 77 -9.82 15.36 13.07
N ASN A 78 -10.62 14.30 13.02
CA ASN A 78 -11.81 14.20 13.86
C ASN A 78 -11.41 14.06 15.33
N SER A 79 -11.75 15.08 16.14
CA SER A 79 -11.38 15.15 17.55
C SER A 79 -12.07 14.09 18.42
N GLN A 80 -13.06 13.36 17.90
CA GLN A 80 -13.65 12.21 18.57
C GLN A 80 -12.66 11.03 18.68
N PHE A 81 -11.81 10.84 17.67
CA PHE A 81 -10.89 9.69 17.59
C PHE A 81 -9.45 10.08 17.86
N TRP A 82 -9.06 11.30 17.48
CA TRP A 82 -7.68 11.74 17.45
C TRP A 82 -7.48 13.02 18.25
N GLU A 83 -6.31 13.14 18.87
CA GLU A 83 -5.77 14.39 19.37
C GLU A 83 -4.70 14.87 18.39
N ARG A 84 -4.84 16.10 17.88
CA ARG A 84 -3.82 16.71 17.03
C ARG A 84 -2.76 17.33 17.92
N ASP A 85 -1.54 16.81 17.87
CA ASP A 85 -0.42 17.32 18.66
C ASP A 85 0.14 18.65 18.09
N GLU A 86 1.07 19.27 18.82
CA GLU A 86 1.69 20.54 18.43
C GLU A 86 2.46 20.46 17.10
N ARG A 87 2.94 19.27 16.74
CA ARG A 87 3.65 19.01 15.49
C ARG A 87 2.68 18.78 14.33
N GLY A 88 1.38 18.66 14.59
CA GLY A 88 0.35 18.37 13.59
C GLY A 88 0.14 16.88 13.31
N GLY A 89 0.69 15.99 14.14
CA GLY A 89 0.42 14.56 14.11
C GLY A 89 -0.90 14.21 14.80
N PHE A 90 -1.48 13.07 14.46
CA PHE A 90 -2.74 12.60 15.05
C PHE A 90 -2.47 11.45 16.02
N GLN A 91 -2.50 11.77 17.30
CA GLN A 91 -2.39 10.80 18.38
C GLN A 91 -3.76 10.16 18.61
N LEU A 92 -3.82 8.83 18.57
CA LEU A 92 -5.04 8.10 18.89
C LEU A 92 -5.44 8.38 20.34
N ARG A 93 -6.72 8.67 20.58
CA ARG A 93 -7.22 8.90 21.94
C ARG A 93 -7.23 7.63 22.78
N PRO A 94 -6.96 7.72 24.09
CA PRO A 94 -7.04 6.58 25.00
C PRO A 94 -8.42 5.90 24.94
N GLY A 95 -8.43 4.56 24.84
CA GLY A 95 -9.64 3.75 24.83
C GLY A 95 -10.41 3.73 23.50
N VAL A 96 -9.97 4.47 22.47
CA VAL A 96 -10.55 4.41 21.13
C VAL A 96 -9.98 3.21 20.38
N PRO A 97 -10.81 2.32 19.80
CA PRO A 97 -10.32 1.22 18.97
C PRO A 97 -9.63 1.75 17.70
N PRO A 98 -8.38 1.34 17.41
CA PRO A 98 -7.64 1.75 16.22
C PRO A 98 -8.41 1.51 14.92
N SER A 99 -9.11 0.38 14.81
CA SER A 99 -9.95 0.02 13.67
C SER A 99 -11.05 1.05 13.38
N LYS A 100 -11.67 1.59 14.44
CA LYS A 100 -12.69 2.63 14.33
C LYS A 100 -12.08 3.96 13.92
N ALA A 101 -10.96 4.34 14.53
CA ALA A 101 -10.27 5.59 14.22
C ALA A 101 -9.74 5.65 12.78
N ILE A 102 -9.14 4.56 12.30
CA ILE A 102 -8.70 4.44 10.90
C ILE A 102 -9.88 4.40 9.93
N GLY A 103 -10.93 3.65 10.25
CA GLY A 103 -12.15 3.60 9.44
C GLY A 103 -12.83 4.98 9.30
N ASP A 104 -12.82 5.78 10.37
CA ASP A 104 -13.43 7.11 10.40
C ASP A 104 -12.80 8.07 9.37
N ILE A 105 -11.51 7.93 9.08
CA ILE A 105 -10.81 8.75 8.08
C ILE A 105 -11.46 8.61 6.69
N PHE A 106 -11.99 7.43 6.36
CA PHE A 106 -12.62 7.16 5.07
C PHE A 106 -14.12 7.51 5.08
N ILE A 107 -14.78 7.41 6.23
CA ILE A 107 -16.22 7.65 6.38
C ILE A 107 -16.51 9.16 6.53
N ASN A 108 -15.85 9.82 7.48
CA ASN A 108 -16.01 11.24 7.79
C ASN A 108 -14.82 12.05 7.24
N SER A 109 -14.35 11.67 6.06
CA SER A 109 -13.13 12.17 5.41
C SER A 109 -13.03 13.69 5.31
N GLU A 110 -14.16 14.40 5.22
CA GLU A 110 -14.21 15.87 5.23
C GLU A 110 -13.73 16.49 6.54
N LEU A 111 -13.59 15.73 7.63
CA LEU A 111 -13.02 16.19 8.90
C LEU A 111 -11.49 16.13 8.92
N TYR A 112 -10.89 15.57 7.87
CA TYR A 112 -9.46 15.29 7.83
C TYR A 112 -8.71 16.12 6.78
N ALA A 113 -7.51 16.55 7.16
CA ALA A 113 -6.50 16.99 6.21
C ALA A 113 -5.09 16.69 6.74
N PHE A 114 -4.23 16.11 5.91
CA PHE A 114 -2.91 15.63 6.30
C PHE A 114 -1.95 15.61 5.11
N GLU A 115 -0.67 15.36 5.35
CA GLU A 115 0.37 15.37 4.32
C GLU A 115 0.52 14.00 3.63
N CYS A 116 1.35 13.94 2.58
CA CYS A 116 1.41 12.77 1.69
C CYS A 116 1.99 11.50 2.31
N ALA A 117 3.00 11.56 3.18
CA ALA A 117 3.54 10.41 3.91
C ALA A 117 2.49 9.84 4.89
N THR A 118 1.85 10.68 5.70
CA THR A 118 0.73 10.29 6.58
C THR A 118 -0.38 9.61 5.77
N ALA A 119 -0.69 10.12 4.56
CA ALA A 119 -1.68 9.48 3.69
C ALA A 119 -1.30 8.05 3.28
N ILE A 120 -0.03 7.80 2.95
CA ILE A 120 0.43 6.43 2.65
C ILE A 120 0.31 5.52 3.87
N VAL A 121 0.70 6.02 5.04
CA VAL A 121 0.58 5.27 6.30
C VAL A 121 -0.89 4.92 6.60
N ILE A 122 -1.82 5.87 6.40
CA ILE A 122 -3.27 5.64 6.52
C ILE A 122 -3.75 4.57 5.54
N VAL A 123 -3.30 4.62 4.28
CA VAL A 123 -3.63 3.60 3.27
C VAL A 123 -3.15 2.22 3.71
N PHE A 124 -1.92 2.10 4.22
CA PHE A 124 -1.39 0.84 4.74
C PHE A 124 -2.19 0.34 5.94
N TYR A 125 -2.48 1.18 6.94
CA TYR A 125 -3.31 0.77 8.07
C TYR A 125 -4.70 0.32 7.64
N LYS A 126 -5.35 1.06 6.74
CA LYS A 126 -6.67 0.68 6.22
C LYS A 126 -6.63 -0.67 5.51
N ALA A 127 -5.62 -0.90 4.68
CA ALA A 127 -5.47 -2.15 3.96
C ALA A 127 -5.20 -3.34 4.90
N VAL A 128 -4.36 -3.14 5.91
CA VAL A 128 -4.10 -4.17 6.94
C VAL A 128 -5.38 -4.46 7.73
N LEU A 129 -6.10 -3.43 8.20
CA LEU A 129 -7.39 -3.57 8.89
C LEU A 129 -8.40 -4.40 8.07
N ASP A 130 -8.41 -4.22 6.75
CA ASP A 130 -9.33 -4.93 5.85
C ASP A 130 -8.84 -6.34 5.45
N THR A 131 -7.67 -6.76 5.94
CA THR A 131 -7.05 -8.05 5.60
C THR A 131 -6.86 -8.96 6.82
N ILE A 132 -6.53 -8.40 7.99
CA ILE A 132 -6.29 -9.19 9.22
C ILE A 132 -7.53 -9.24 10.12
N ASP A 133 -7.45 -10.04 11.19
CA ASP A 133 -8.50 -10.00 12.21
C ASP A 133 -8.59 -8.62 12.88
N THR A 134 -9.80 -8.10 13.08
CA THR A 134 -10.01 -6.75 13.62
C THR A 134 -9.54 -6.65 15.06
N SER A 135 -9.72 -7.71 15.87
CA SER A 135 -9.21 -7.72 17.24
C SER A 135 -7.68 -7.78 17.26
N ALA A 136 -7.05 -8.45 16.27
CA ALA A 136 -5.61 -8.44 16.11
C ALA A 136 -5.11 -7.04 15.72
N PHE A 137 -5.78 -6.37 14.77
CA PHE A 137 -5.47 -4.99 14.40
C PHE A 137 -5.53 -4.04 15.60
N ASP A 138 -6.62 -4.10 16.38
CA ASP A 138 -6.80 -3.24 17.55
C ASP A 138 -5.76 -3.49 18.65
N ARG A 139 -5.23 -4.73 18.77
CA ARG A 139 -4.15 -5.05 19.69
C ARG A 139 -2.77 -4.59 19.20
N LEU A 140 -2.49 -4.74 17.91
CA LEU A 140 -1.19 -4.39 17.32
C LEU A 140 -0.97 -2.88 17.26
N PHE A 141 -2.05 -2.11 17.11
CA PHE A 141 -1.97 -0.69 16.81
C PHE A 141 -2.66 0.17 17.89
N ASP A 142 -2.61 -0.23 19.16
CA ASP A 142 -3.37 0.40 20.26
C ASP A 142 -2.94 1.83 20.62
N ARG A 143 -1.78 2.29 20.10
CA ARG A 143 -1.17 3.59 20.41
C ARG A 143 -0.75 4.38 19.16
N LEU A 144 -1.56 4.31 18.10
CA LEU A 144 -1.24 4.98 16.84
C LEU A 144 -0.93 6.46 17.00
N LEU A 145 0.15 6.87 16.34
CA LEU A 145 0.47 8.25 16.01
C LEU A 145 0.61 8.34 14.49
N LEU A 146 -0.30 9.07 13.83
CA LEU A 146 -0.21 9.35 12.39
C LEU A 146 0.56 10.66 12.20
N TYR A 147 1.83 10.57 11.78
CA TYR A 147 2.71 11.72 11.59
C TYR A 147 3.87 11.37 10.67
N ASP A 148 3.96 11.95 9.47
CA ASP A 148 4.99 11.62 8.49
C ASP A 148 5.05 10.08 8.24
N TRP A 149 6.24 9.51 8.14
CA TRP A 149 6.51 8.07 8.14
C TRP A 149 6.57 7.45 9.54
N HIS A 150 6.16 8.16 10.59
CA HIS A 150 6.04 7.57 11.91
C HIS A 150 5.00 6.46 11.86
N THR A 151 5.43 5.25 12.20
CA THR A 151 4.63 4.05 12.12
C THR A 151 4.88 3.17 13.31
N ASP A 152 3.86 2.40 13.68
CA ASP A 152 4.06 1.29 14.59
C ASP A 152 5.00 0.27 13.94
N ARG A 153 5.92 -0.28 14.73
CA ARG A 153 6.89 -1.28 14.27
C ARG A 153 6.20 -2.49 13.64
N ASP A 154 4.96 -2.77 14.05
CA ASP A 154 4.16 -3.89 13.56
C ASP A 154 3.68 -3.75 12.10
N LEU A 155 3.68 -2.55 11.50
CA LEU A 155 3.51 -2.43 10.04
C LEU A 155 4.72 -2.98 9.28
N GLY A 156 5.90 -2.95 9.90
CA GLY A 156 7.14 -3.45 9.33
C GLY A 156 7.49 -2.82 7.98
N ILE A 157 7.28 -1.50 7.82
CA ILE A 157 7.55 -0.80 6.56
C ILE A 157 9.04 -0.89 6.23
N GLN A 158 9.34 -1.30 5.00
CA GLN A 158 10.70 -1.43 4.50
C GLN A 158 10.82 -0.84 3.10
N THR A 159 11.91 -0.11 2.87
CA THR A 159 12.29 0.41 1.56
C THR A 159 13.46 -0.40 1.01
N LYS A 160 13.36 -0.84 -0.25
CA LYS A 160 14.45 -1.54 -0.96
C LYS A 160 14.63 -1.00 -2.36
N LYS A 161 15.85 -1.07 -2.87
CA LYS A 161 16.16 -0.71 -4.26
C LYS A 161 15.55 -1.75 -5.20
N SER A 162 14.68 -1.28 -6.10
CA SER A 162 14.06 -2.11 -7.14
C SER A 162 13.58 -1.21 -8.27
N LYS A 163 13.70 -1.69 -9.51
CA LYS A 163 13.08 -1.09 -10.70
C LYS A 163 11.77 -1.79 -11.09
N HIS A 164 11.51 -2.94 -10.48
CA HIS A 164 10.30 -3.71 -10.69
C HIS A 164 9.40 -3.52 -9.48
N PHE A 165 8.21 -3.00 -9.73
CA PHE A 165 7.19 -2.74 -8.72
C PHE A 165 5.86 -3.35 -9.15
N LEU A 166 5.05 -3.66 -8.17
CA LEU A 166 3.74 -4.28 -8.31
C LEU A 166 2.65 -3.33 -7.80
N PRO A 167 1.39 -3.48 -8.24
CA PRO A 167 0.31 -2.73 -7.64
C PRO A 167 0.27 -2.94 -6.12
N GLY A 168 0.04 -1.85 -5.39
CA GLY A 168 0.14 -1.78 -3.92
C GLY A 168 1.53 -1.41 -3.39
N ASP A 169 2.56 -1.27 -4.24
CA ASP A 169 3.84 -0.71 -3.81
C ASP A 169 3.74 0.81 -3.60
N CYS A 170 4.36 1.30 -2.53
CA CYS A 170 4.64 2.73 -2.39
C CYS A 170 5.94 3.07 -3.12
N LEU A 171 5.90 4.13 -3.89
CA LEU A 171 6.99 4.66 -4.72
C LEU A 171 7.23 6.12 -4.38
N TYR A 172 8.37 6.66 -4.81
CA TYR A 172 8.71 8.06 -4.59
C TYR A 172 9.13 8.74 -5.89
N PHE A 173 8.42 9.82 -6.23
CA PHE A 173 8.81 10.74 -7.28
C PHE A 173 9.64 11.86 -6.67
N LYS A 174 10.92 11.95 -7.06
CA LYS A 174 11.81 13.00 -6.57
C LYS A 174 11.69 14.24 -7.44
N ASN A 175 11.59 15.41 -6.82
CA ASN A 175 11.69 16.70 -7.49
C ASN A 175 13.01 17.39 -7.07
N PRO A 176 14.12 17.17 -7.80
CA PRO A 176 15.45 17.55 -7.32
C PRO A 176 15.69 19.07 -7.28
N GLU A 177 14.91 19.84 -8.05
CA GLU A 177 15.04 21.29 -8.17
C GLU A 177 13.73 22.00 -7.80
N PHE A 178 13.04 21.48 -6.78
CA PHE A 178 11.85 22.12 -6.20
C PHE A 178 12.14 23.57 -5.74
N ASP A 179 11.08 24.39 -5.65
CA ASP A 179 11.18 25.74 -5.09
C ASP A 179 11.38 25.68 -3.56
N PRO A 180 12.49 26.20 -3.01
CA PRO A 180 12.76 26.19 -1.56
C PRO A 180 11.69 26.90 -0.71
N ALA A 181 10.91 27.81 -1.30
CA ALA A 181 9.78 28.44 -0.61
C ALA A 181 8.60 27.49 -0.39
N THR A 182 8.56 26.36 -1.11
CA THR A 182 7.53 25.34 -1.01
C THR A 182 8.13 23.93 -0.87
N PRO A 183 8.79 23.64 0.26
CA PRO A 183 9.54 22.39 0.46
C PRO A 183 8.68 21.12 0.43
N GLN A 184 7.36 21.24 0.61
CA GLN A 184 6.42 20.15 0.44
C GLN A 184 6.39 19.57 -0.99
N TRP A 185 6.95 20.27 -1.99
CA TRP A 185 7.06 19.78 -3.37
C TRP A 185 8.42 19.18 -3.72
N GLN A 186 9.25 18.85 -2.73
CA GLN A 186 10.52 18.14 -2.94
C GLN A 186 10.36 16.73 -3.53
N GLY A 187 9.15 16.20 -3.51
CA GLY A 187 8.75 14.97 -4.17
C GLY A 187 7.33 14.59 -3.80
N GLU A 188 6.94 13.38 -4.18
CA GLU A 188 5.63 12.83 -3.88
C GLU A 188 5.75 11.33 -3.59
N ASN A 189 5.19 10.92 -2.45
CA ASN A 189 4.96 9.51 -2.16
C ASN A 189 3.69 9.05 -2.91
N THR A 190 3.76 7.92 -3.60
CA THR A 190 2.63 7.42 -4.39
C THR A 190 2.37 5.94 -4.19
N ILE A 191 1.12 5.51 -4.18
CA ILE A 191 0.76 4.08 -4.34
C ILE A 191 0.60 3.78 -5.83
N TYR A 192 1.32 2.77 -6.33
CA TYR A 192 1.10 2.26 -7.68
C TYR A 192 -0.19 1.44 -7.73
N LEU A 193 -1.11 1.78 -8.63
CA LEU A 193 -2.44 1.18 -8.73
C LEU A 193 -2.51 0.06 -9.78
N GLY A 194 -1.48 -0.09 -10.60
CA GLY A 194 -1.52 -0.87 -11.84
C GLY A 194 -1.76 0.00 -13.07
N ASP A 195 -1.59 -0.58 -14.25
CA ASP A 195 -1.89 0.04 -15.55
C ASP A 195 -1.27 1.45 -15.75
N GLY A 196 -0.09 1.68 -15.18
CA GLY A 196 0.62 2.98 -15.29
C GLY A 196 0.00 4.11 -14.45
N LEU A 197 -0.88 3.80 -13.50
CA LEU A 197 -1.55 4.78 -12.64
C LEU A 197 -1.00 4.79 -11.22
N PHE A 198 -0.95 5.98 -10.64
CA PHE A 198 -0.37 6.27 -9.33
C PHE A 198 -1.31 7.17 -8.54
N TYR A 199 -1.52 6.86 -7.25
CA TYR A 199 -2.18 7.76 -6.31
C TYR A 199 -1.14 8.57 -5.54
N GLY A 200 -1.14 9.89 -5.68
CA GLY A 200 -0.41 10.83 -4.81
C GLY A 200 -1.39 11.71 -4.03
N HIS A 201 -1.22 11.80 -2.71
CA HIS A 201 -2.16 12.55 -1.87
C HIS A 201 -2.02 14.06 -2.08
N GLY A 202 -3.07 14.69 -2.60
CA GLY A 202 -3.08 16.11 -3.00
C GLY A 202 -2.91 16.33 -4.50
N ILE A 203 -2.28 15.38 -5.21
CA ILE A 203 -2.22 15.37 -6.68
C ILE A 203 -3.39 14.56 -7.29
N GLY A 204 -3.82 13.50 -6.62
CA GLY A 204 -4.87 12.58 -7.05
C GLY A 204 -4.31 11.36 -7.78
N ILE A 205 -5.16 10.71 -8.58
CA ILE A 205 -4.77 9.58 -9.42
C ILE A 205 -4.28 10.12 -10.76
N GLN A 206 -3.04 9.81 -11.13
CA GLN A 206 -2.37 10.29 -12.33
C GLN A 206 -1.49 9.21 -12.96
N THR A 207 -1.07 9.43 -14.21
CA THR A 207 0.03 8.69 -14.83
C THR A 207 1.38 9.15 -14.29
N GLU A 208 2.45 8.41 -14.60
CA GLU A 208 3.84 8.82 -14.26
C GLU A 208 4.14 10.24 -14.75
N ASP A 209 3.86 10.51 -16.02
CA ASP A 209 4.03 11.85 -16.63
C ASP A 209 3.16 12.91 -15.95
N GLY A 210 1.96 12.55 -15.51
CA GLY A 210 1.05 13.44 -14.79
C GLY A 210 1.63 13.88 -13.43
N ILE A 211 2.19 12.93 -12.67
CA ILE A 211 2.88 13.21 -11.39
C ILE A 211 4.13 14.07 -11.64
N ILE A 212 4.97 13.69 -12.61
CA ILE A 212 6.18 14.44 -12.97
C ILE A 212 5.83 15.87 -13.40
N ALA A 213 4.80 16.05 -14.23
CA ALA A 213 4.34 17.36 -14.65
C ALA A 213 3.84 18.21 -13.46
N ALA A 214 3.13 17.60 -12.51
CA ALA A 214 2.67 18.29 -11.30
C ALA A 214 3.83 18.81 -10.45
N LEU A 215 4.85 17.98 -10.22
CA LEU A 215 6.06 18.35 -9.48
C LEU A 215 6.89 19.40 -10.23
N ASN A 216 7.02 19.26 -11.56
CA ASN A 216 7.82 20.17 -12.37
C ASN A 216 7.28 21.61 -12.39
N ARG A 217 5.97 21.80 -12.18
CA ARG A 217 5.33 23.13 -12.03
C ARG A 217 5.70 23.83 -10.71
N LYS A 218 6.36 23.13 -9.79
CA LYS A 218 6.72 23.59 -8.44
C LYS A 218 8.23 23.69 -8.23
N ARG A 219 8.98 23.81 -9.34
CA ARG A 219 10.43 23.98 -9.35
C ARG A 219 10.83 25.44 -9.25
N LYS A 220 12.02 25.69 -8.72
CA LYS A 220 12.63 27.03 -8.69
C LYS A 220 12.80 27.59 -10.12
N ARG A 221 12.85 28.92 -10.24
CA ARG A 221 13.11 29.60 -11.53
C ARG A 221 14.44 29.11 -12.13
N GLY A 222 14.43 28.77 -13.42
CA GLY A 222 15.62 28.30 -14.15
C GLY A 222 16.00 26.84 -13.88
N ALA A 223 15.14 26.05 -13.23
CA ALA A 223 15.37 24.62 -13.04
C ALA A 223 15.52 23.87 -14.38
N THR A 224 16.57 23.06 -14.49
CA THR A 224 16.91 22.27 -15.69
C THR A 224 16.69 20.78 -15.48
N LYS A 225 16.64 20.30 -14.24
CA LYS A 225 16.41 18.89 -13.90
C LYS A 225 14.93 18.63 -13.65
N SER A 226 14.36 17.70 -14.40
CA SER A 226 12.98 17.24 -14.20
C SER A 226 12.86 16.42 -12.91
N ALA A 227 11.65 16.39 -12.35
CA ALA A 227 11.23 15.34 -11.44
C ALA A 227 11.27 13.96 -12.13
N TYR A 228 11.47 12.91 -11.34
CA TYR A 228 11.62 11.53 -11.84
C TYR A 228 11.28 10.49 -10.76
N LEU A 229 10.86 9.30 -11.19
CA LEU A 229 10.60 8.16 -10.30
C LEU A 229 11.92 7.56 -9.80
N LEU A 230 12.05 7.35 -8.48
CA LEU A 230 13.19 6.66 -7.91
C LEU A 230 13.10 5.14 -8.12
N SER A 231 14.25 4.48 -8.29
CA SER A 231 14.35 3.02 -8.35
C SER A 231 14.33 2.40 -6.95
N GLU A 232 13.26 2.64 -6.21
CA GLU A 232 13.02 2.08 -4.89
C GLU A 232 11.54 1.85 -4.64
N ILE A 233 11.25 0.82 -3.85
CA ILE A 233 9.90 0.45 -3.44
C ILE A 233 9.84 0.38 -1.93
N THR A 234 8.75 0.91 -1.37
CA THR A 234 8.39 0.84 0.04
C THR A 234 7.18 -0.07 0.19
N GLN A 235 7.31 -1.07 1.07
CA GLN A 235 6.30 -2.11 1.26
C GLN A 235 6.08 -2.37 2.76
N VAL A 236 4.88 -2.84 3.11
CA VAL A 236 4.59 -3.43 4.42
C VAL A 236 5.22 -4.83 4.54
N ASN A 237 5.36 -5.35 5.76
CA ASN A 237 5.88 -6.70 5.98
C ASN A 237 4.79 -7.76 5.78
N PHE A 238 4.58 -8.19 4.53
CA PHE A 238 3.59 -9.22 4.17
C PHE A 238 3.77 -10.52 4.98
N ALA A 239 5.01 -10.95 5.19
CA ALA A 239 5.30 -12.19 5.91
C ALA A 239 4.87 -12.11 7.38
N TYR A 240 5.26 -11.04 8.07
CA TYR A 240 4.89 -10.80 9.46
C TYR A 240 3.37 -10.67 9.62
N LEU A 241 2.74 -9.82 8.80
CA LEU A 241 1.31 -9.54 8.91
C LEU A 241 0.44 -10.77 8.61
N SER A 242 0.94 -11.71 7.79
CA SER A 242 0.20 -12.93 7.45
C SER A 242 -0.17 -13.80 8.66
N GLN A 243 0.59 -13.73 9.76
CA GLN A 243 0.31 -14.50 10.98
C GLN A 243 -0.96 -14.05 11.72
N PHE A 244 -1.46 -12.85 11.42
CA PHE A 244 -2.68 -12.29 12.00
C PHE A 244 -3.88 -12.38 11.05
N SER A 245 -3.70 -13.01 9.89
CA SER A 245 -4.79 -13.26 8.97
C SER A 245 -5.89 -14.09 9.63
N ARG A 246 -7.15 -13.75 9.33
CA ARG A 246 -8.23 -14.71 9.59
C ARG A 246 -7.91 -15.98 8.79
N PRO A 247 -8.27 -17.19 9.28
CA PRO A 247 -8.25 -18.38 8.45
C PRO A 247 -9.01 -18.03 7.16
N LEU A 248 -8.31 -18.03 6.03
CA LEU A 248 -8.92 -17.70 4.74
C LEU A 248 -9.78 -18.89 4.34
N ASP A 249 -11.05 -18.90 4.76
CA ASP A 249 -12.03 -19.85 4.26
C ASP A 249 -12.15 -19.68 2.73
N GLY A 250 -11.79 -20.72 1.98
CA GLY A 250 -12.18 -20.85 0.58
C GLY A 250 -11.29 -20.22 -0.50
N PHE A 251 -10.03 -19.86 -0.24
CA PHE A 251 -9.15 -19.45 -1.36
C PHE A 251 -8.74 -20.70 -2.18
N ARG A 252 -8.78 -20.58 -3.51
CA ARG A 252 -8.23 -21.55 -4.48
C ARG A 252 -7.62 -20.75 -5.64
N PHE A 253 -6.41 -21.08 -6.07
CA PHE A 253 -5.74 -20.37 -7.17
C PHE A 253 -6.32 -20.85 -8.51
N PRO A 254 -6.96 -20.01 -9.34
CA PRO A 254 -7.44 -20.45 -10.64
C PRO A 254 -6.28 -20.63 -11.62
N LEU A 255 -6.14 -21.82 -12.21
CA LEU A 255 -5.33 -21.97 -13.43
C LEU A 255 -6.08 -21.30 -14.58
N ARG A 256 -5.60 -20.13 -15.02
CA ARG A 256 -5.93 -19.62 -16.34
C ARG A 256 -5.09 -20.37 -17.38
N SER A 257 -5.59 -20.50 -18.60
CA SER A 257 -4.85 -21.07 -19.74
C SER A 257 -3.51 -20.37 -20.04
N SER A 258 -3.29 -19.17 -19.48
CA SER A 258 -2.05 -18.40 -19.57
C SER A 258 -1.03 -18.69 -18.48
N PHE A 259 -1.28 -19.59 -17.53
CA PHE A 259 -0.35 -19.93 -16.46
C PHE A 259 0.19 -21.35 -16.63
N ILE A 260 1.51 -21.48 -16.56
CA ILE A 260 2.20 -22.76 -16.46
C ILE A 260 2.50 -23.00 -14.99
N ALA A 261 1.87 -24.04 -14.43
CA ALA A 261 2.16 -24.56 -13.10
C ALA A 261 3.01 -25.82 -13.20
N GLY A 262 4.03 -25.95 -12.35
CA GLY A 262 4.89 -27.12 -12.30
C GLY A 262 5.43 -27.35 -10.89
N THR A 263 5.91 -28.56 -10.64
CA THR A 263 6.60 -28.90 -9.39
C THR A 263 8.05 -29.31 -9.72
N LEU A 264 8.98 -28.91 -8.86
CA LEU A 264 10.36 -29.37 -8.90
C LEU A 264 10.80 -29.68 -7.47
N GLY A 265 10.98 -30.97 -7.17
CA GLY A 265 11.13 -31.44 -5.79
C GLY A 265 9.86 -31.16 -4.96
N SER A 266 10.02 -30.57 -3.77
CA SER A 266 8.91 -30.16 -2.90
C SER A 266 8.33 -28.77 -3.23
N ALA A 267 8.92 -28.05 -4.18
CA ALA A 267 8.52 -26.69 -4.51
C ALA A 267 7.56 -26.63 -5.71
N ALA A 268 6.58 -25.74 -5.62
CA ALA A 268 5.67 -25.38 -6.69
C ALA A 268 6.10 -24.08 -7.38
N PHE A 269 5.92 -24.01 -8.70
CA PHE A 269 6.26 -22.86 -9.52
C PHE A 269 5.07 -22.40 -10.35
N LEU A 270 4.85 -21.08 -10.41
CA LEU A 270 3.88 -20.46 -11.30
C LEU A 270 4.58 -19.44 -12.21
N ARG A 271 4.33 -19.55 -13.52
CA ARG A 271 4.91 -18.69 -14.55
C ARG A 271 3.88 -18.39 -15.64
N ARG A 272 4.05 -17.25 -16.31
CA ARG A 272 3.45 -16.96 -17.61
C ARG A 272 4.38 -17.42 -18.73
#